data_AF-A0A1J5TWB8-F1
#
_entry.id   AF-A0A1J5TWB8-F1
#
_cell.length_a   1.000
_cell.length_b   1.000
_cell.length_c   1.000
_cell.angle_alpha   90.00
_cell.angle_beta   90.00
_cell.angle_gamma   90.00
#
_symmetry.space_group_name_H-M   'P 1'
#
loop_
_entity.id
_entity.type
_entity.pdbx_description
1 polymer ?
#
loop_
_entity_poly.entity_id
_entity_poly.type
_entity_poly.pdbx_seq_one_letter_code
_entity_poly.pdbx_strand_id
1 'polypeptide(L)'
;MGKSKFSLAILALLLLSPNTTGEVQITANGESNILFVDSGQTITFNAKGIENSTSVLWDFGRNINGPDTRYSNLSLIEHTVHASGRYNVTLTASYENEENIVKKIIIIVSFEETFEEEIVHSEALFFSIAATEVIMSLGLGYWTSLIRKEKVYL
;
A
#
# COMPACT_ATOMS: atom_id res chain seq x y z
N MET A 1 -62.19 -19.93 -11.27
CA MET A 1 -61.72 -18.52 -11.31
C MET A 1 -60.61 -18.36 -10.27
N GLY A 2 -59.36 -18.68 -10.65
CA GLY A 2 -58.22 -18.71 -9.72
C GLY A 2 -57.74 -17.29 -9.41
N LYS A 3 -57.92 -16.84 -8.16
CA LYS A 3 -57.44 -15.55 -7.71
C LYS A 3 -55.93 -15.66 -7.45
N SER A 4 -55.12 -15.28 -8.44
CA SER A 4 -53.68 -15.11 -8.27
C SER A 4 -53.45 -14.01 -7.23
N LYS A 5 -52.95 -14.37 -6.06
CA LYS A 5 -52.54 -13.43 -5.02
C LYS A 5 -51.14 -12.95 -5.38
N PHE A 6 -51.06 -11.86 -6.14
CA PHE A 6 -49.80 -11.18 -6.40
C PHE A 6 -49.23 -10.72 -5.05
N SER A 7 -48.12 -11.32 -4.61
CA SER A 7 -47.48 -10.99 -3.34
C SER A 7 -46.68 -9.70 -3.50
N LEU A 8 -47.05 -8.65 -2.74
CA LEU A 8 -46.31 -7.39 -2.69
C LEU A 8 -44.82 -7.61 -2.34
N ALA A 9 -44.51 -8.67 -1.60
CA ALA A 9 -43.15 -9.04 -1.23
C ALA A 9 -42.30 -9.47 -2.45
N ILE A 10 -42.92 -10.07 -3.47
CA ILE A 10 -42.22 -10.43 -4.72
C ILE A 10 -41.94 -9.17 -5.54
N LEU A 11 -42.87 -8.20 -5.56
CA LEU A 11 -42.66 -6.90 -6.22
C LEU A 11 -41.57 -6.08 -5.51
N ALA A 12 -41.54 -6.10 -4.18
CA ALA A 12 -40.48 -5.45 -3.39
C ALA A 12 -39.11 -6.09 -3.64
N LEU A 13 -39.02 -7.43 -3.72
CA LEU A 13 -37.76 -8.12 -4.01
C LEU A 13 -37.24 -7.86 -5.44
N LEU A 14 -38.13 -7.60 -6.40
CA LEU A 14 -37.80 -7.16 -7.76
C LEU A 14 -37.38 -5.68 -7.84
N LEU A 15 -37.75 -4.85 -6.87
CA LEU A 15 -37.34 -3.45 -6.75
C LEU A 15 -36.00 -3.28 -6.00
N LEU A 16 -35.58 -4.30 -5.26
CA LEU A 16 -34.32 -4.34 -4.51
C LEU A 16 -33.18 -5.04 -5.26
N SER A 17 -33.44 -5.59 -6.46
CA SER A 17 -32.34 -5.97 -7.35
C SER A 17 -31.62 -4.70 -7.81
N PRO A 18 -30.29 -4.58 -7.64
CA PRO A 18 -29.53 -3.49 -8.23
C PRO A 18 -29.55 -3.64 -9.75
N ASN A 19 -30.61 -3.17 -10.38
CA ASN A 19 -30.64 -2.92 -11.81
C ASN A 19 -29.89 -1.60 -12.02
N THR A 20 -28.56 -1.65 -11.96
CA THR A 20 -27.72 -0.54 -12.43
C THR A 20 -26.93 -0.98 -13.65
N THR A 21 -27.65 -1.37 -14.71
CA THR A 21 -27.23 -0.91 -16.03
C THR A 21 -27.35 0.61 -15.97
N GLY A 22 -26.25 1.36 -15.86
CA GLY A 22 -26.40 2.82 -15.88
C GLY A 22 -25.17 3.69 -15.71
N GLU A 23 -24.12 3.25 -15.01
CA GLU A 23 -22.94 4.11 -14.85
C GLU A 23 -21.65 3.31 -14.86
N VAL A 24 -20.65 3.83 -15.58
CA VAL A 24 -19.30 3.27 -15.58
C VAL A 24 -18.74 3.36 -14.17
N GLN A 25 -18.37 2.22 -13.61
CA GLN A 25 -17.76 2.12 -12.28
C GLN A 25 -16.39 1.48 -12.39
N ILE A 26 -15.45 1.99 -11.59
CA ILE A 26 -14.12 1.40 -11.46
C ILE A 26 -13.84 1.04 -10.03
N THR A 27 -13.17 -0.09 -9.84
CA THR A 27 -12.68 -0.52 -8.52
C THR A 27 -11.28 -1.07 -8.60
N ALA A 28 -10.44 -0.81 -7.59
CA ALA A 28 -9.18 -1.48 -7.35
C ALA A 28 -9.28 -2.27 -6.04
N ASN A 29 -9.15 -3.60 -6.08
CA ASN A 29 -9.38 -4.49 -4.93
C ASN A 29 -10.72 -4.24 -4.21
N GLY A 30 -11.75 -3.79 -4.94
CA GLY A 30 -13.08 -3.47 -4.41
C GLY A 30 -13.27 -2.01 -3.99
N GLU A 31 -12.20 -1.22 -3.84
CA GLU A 31 -12.27 0.21 -3.52
C GLU A 31 -12.49 1.06 -4.76
N SER A 32 -13.29 2.13 -4.67
CA SER A 32 -13.70 2.94 -5.83
C SER A 32 -13.03 4.31 -5.93
N ASN A 33 -12.33 4.76 -4.89
CA ASN A 33 -11.76 6.11 -4.82
C ASN A 33 -10.28 6.11 -4.47
N ILE A 34 -9.94 5.52 -3.32
CA ILE A 34 -8.56 5.44 -2.83
C ILE A 34 -8.32 4.04 -2.31
N LEU A 35 -7.18 3.45 -2.69
CA LEU A 35 -6.72 2.16 -2.18
C LEU A 35 -5.35 2.33 -1.53
N PHE A 36 -5.19 1.77 -0.32
CA PHE A 36 -3.92 1.66 0.37
C PHE A 36 -3.43 0.22 0.27
N VAL A 37 -2.18 0.03 -0.14
CA VAL A 37 -1.56 -1.29 -0.28
C VAL A 37 -0.10 -1.22 0.11
N ASP A 38 0.46 -2.35 0.49
CA ASP A 38 1.89 -2.48 0.70
C ASP A 38 2.62 -2.88 -0.58
N SER A 39 3.88 -2.49 -0.68
CA SER A 39 4.78 -2.92 -1.74
C SER A 39 4.79 -4.44 -1.87
N GLY A 40 4.66 -4.93 -3.10
CA GLY A 40 4.59 -6.35 -3.43
C GLY A 40 3.19 -6.94 -3.43
N GLN A 41 2.14 -6.17 -3.09
CA GLN A 41 0.76 -6.64 -3.19
C GLN A 41 0.24 -6.59 -4.62
N THR A 42 -0.64 -7.56 -4.94
CA THR A 42 -1.37 -7.61 -6.21
C THR A 42 -2.67 -6.82 -6.12
N ILE A 43 -2.89 -5.95 -7.10
CA ILE A 43 -4.09 -5.13 -7.25
C ILE A 43 -4.87 -5.62 -8.46
N THR A 44 -6.15 -5.89 -8.25
CA THR A 44 -7.12 -6.21 -9.29
C THR A 44 -7.92 -4.96 -9.62
N PHE A 45 -7.74 -4.44 -10.83
CA PHE A 45 -8.55 -3.35 -11.37
C PHE A 45 -9.71 -3.93 -12.17
N ASN A 46 -10.92 -3.43 -11.90
CA ASN A 46 -12.14 -3.89 -12.53
C ASN A 46 -12.98 -2.70 -12.99
N ALA A 47 -13.42 -2.72 -14.24
CA ALA A 47 -14.36 -1.78 -14.83
C ALA A 47 -15.70 -2.47 -15.08
N LYS A 48 -16.80 -1.87 -14.60
CA LYS A 48 -18.18 -2.32 -14.81
C LYS A 48 -19.00 -1.23 -15.52
N GLY A 49 -20.10 -1.62 -16.16
CA GLY A 49 -20.96 -0.67 -16.89
C GLY A 49 -20.37 -0.19 -18.22
N ILE A 50 -19.41 -0.95 -18.78
CA ILE A 50 -18.72 -0.67 -20.04
C ILE A 50 -19.22 -1.54 -21.20
N GLU A 51 -20.36 -2.24 -21.03
CA GLU A 51 -20.92 -3.18 -22.02
C GLU A 51 -21.12 -2.56 -23.41
N ASN A 52 -21.48 -1.27 -23.46
CA ASN A 52 -21.76 -0.54 -24.70
C ASN A 52 -20.56 0.27 -25.21
N SER A 53 -19.39 0.18 -24.55
CA SER A 53 -18.21 0.94 -24.95
C SER A 53 -17.54 0.32 -26.18
N THR A 54 -17.09 1.16 -27.09
CA THR A 54 -16.28 0.76 -28.25
C THR A 54 -14.86 0.38 -27.83
N SER A 55 -14.33 1.08 -26.83
CA SER A 55 -12.99 0.81 -26.30
C SER A 55 -12.87 1.26 -24.84
N VAL A 56 -11.93 0.62 -24.14
CA VAL A 56 -11.57 0.93 -22.77
C VAL A 56 -10.05 1.05 -22.69
N LEU A 57 -9.57 2.09 -22.00
CA LEU A 57 -8.15 2.32 -21.79
C LEU A 57 -7.89 2.72 -20.34
N TRP A 58 -7.11 1.91 -19.66
CA TRP A 58 -6.45 2.24 -18.41
C TRP A 58 -5.14 2.97 -18.69
N ASP A 59 -4.92 4.11 -18.06
CA ASP A 59 -3.61 4.77 -17.92
C ASP A 59 -3.24 4.78 -16.43
N PHE A 60 -2.22 4.02 -16.06
CA PHE A 60 -1.71 3.98 -14.68
C PHE A 60 -0.81 5.18 -14.35
N GLY A 61 -0.59 6.09 -15.31
CA GLY A 61 0.27 7.27 -15.22
C GLY A 61 1.76 6.95 -15.31
N ARG A 62 2.16 5.73 -14.93
CA ARG A 62 3.51 5.19 -14.95
C ARG A 62 3.48 3.68 -15.17
N ASN A 63 4.65 3.13 -15.45
CA ASN A 63 4.86 1.68 -15.45
C ASN A 63 4.60 1.12 -14.04
N ILE A 64 3.61 0.23 -13.94
CA ILE A 64 3.11 -0.31 -12.66
C ILE A 64 3.83 -1.61 -12.25
N ASN A 65 4.12 -2.49 -13.21
CA ASN A 65 4.74 -3.81 -13.00
C ASN A 65 5.91 -4.07 -13.96
N GLY A 66 6.60 -3.02 -14.43
CA GLY A 66 7.73 -3.13 -15.36
C GLY A 66 7.55 -2.34 -16.66
N PRO A 67 8.50 -2.45 -17.62
CA PRO A 67 8.40 -1.74 -18.90
C PRO A 67 7.10 -2.10 -19.64
N ASP A 68 6.55 -1.14 -20.37
CA ASP A 68 5.34 -1.29 -21.20
C ASP A 68 4.05 -1.69 -20.44
N THR A 69 4.02 -1.53 -19.11
CA THR A 69 2.83 -1.80 -18.27
C THR A 69 2.01 -0.55 -17.93
N ARG A 70 2.27 0.58 -18.59
CA ARG A 70 1.58 1.85 -18.31
C ARG A 70 0.11 1.86 -18.74
N TYR A 71 -0.22 1.10 -19.80
CA TYR A 71 -1.55 1.11 -20.40
C TYR A 71 -2.13 -0.30 -20.44
N SER A 72 -3.47 -0.40 -20.34
CA SER A 72 -4.18 -1.66 -20.54
C SER A 72 -5.56 -1.43 -21.16
N ASN A 73 -5.97 -2.33 -22.03
CA ASN A 73 -7.25 -2.24 -22.75
C ASN A 73 -8.28 -3.24 -22.21
N LEU A 74 -7.96 -3.93 -21.12
CA LEU A 74 -8.79 -4.98 -20.53
C LEU A 74 -9.74 -4.39 -19.48
N SER A 75 -10.92 -4.99 -19.36
CA SER A 75 -11.91 -4.64 -18.33
C SER A 75 -11.49 -5.08 -16.92
N LEU A 76 -10.79 -6.21 -16.84
CA LEU A 76 -10.23 -6.79 -15.63
C LEU A 76 -8.74 -7.02 -15.82
N ILE A 77 -7.90 -6.48 -14.93
CA ILE A 77 -6.44 -6.55 -15.01
C ILE A 77 -5.84 -6.68 -13.61
N GLU A 78 -4.82 -7.51 -13.48
CA GLU A 78 -4.07 -7.70 -12.24
C GLU A 78 -2.64 -7.20 -12.40
N HIS A 79 -2.18 -6.40 -11.44
CA HIS A 79 -0.81 -5.91 -11.38
C HIS A 79 -0.25 -5.98 -9.97
N THR A 80 0.96 -6.48 -9.83
CA THR A 80 1.73 -6.42 -8.59
C THR A 80 2.49 -5.10 -8.54
N VAL A 81 2.34 -4.33 -7.47
CA VAL A 81 2.92 -3.00 -7.35
C VAL A 81 4.08 -3.02 -6.37
N HIS A 82 5.30 -2.79 -6.87
CA HIS A 82 6.51 -2.86 -6.06
C HIS A 82 7.02 -1.48 -5.60
N ALA A 83 6.91 -0.46 -6.43
CA ALA A 83 7.43 0.85 -6.06
C ALA A 83 6.45 1.58 -5.12
N SER A 84 6.97 2.11 -4.02
CA SER A 84 6.19 2.95 -3.12
C SER A 84 5.80 4.27 -3.79
N GLY A 85 4.72 4.87 -3.30
CA GLY A 85 4.25 6.18 -3.73
C GLY A 85 2.81 6.19 -4.22
N ARG A 86 2.43 7.33 -4.81
CA ARG A 86 1.07 7.60 -5.27
C ARG A 86 0.92 7.32 -6.75
N TYR A 87 -0.10 6.55 -7.12
CA TYR A 87 -0.48 6.25 -8.49
C TYR A 87 -1.84 6.88 -8.79
N ASN A 88 -1.89 7.72 -9.82
CA ASN A 88 -3.15 8.27 -10.31
C ASN A 88 -3.59 7.44 -11.50
N VAL A 89 -4.52 6.52 -11.27
CA VAL A 89 -5.00 5.60 -12.30
C VAL A 89 -6.25 6.20 -12.93
N THR A 90 -6.29 6.24 -14.25
CA THR A 90 -7.41 6.79 -15.02
C THR A 90 -7.95 5.72 -15.96
N LEU A 91 -9.27 5.54 -15.95
CA LEU A 91 -9.99 4.77 -16.96
C LEU A 91 -10.66 5.73 -17.93
N THR A 92 -10.49 5.49 -19.23
CA THR A 92 -11.26 6.14 -20.29
C THR A 92 -12.08 5.08 -21.02
N ALA A 93 -13.39 5.21 -20.99
CA ALA A 93 -14.32 4.41 -21.79
C ALA A 93 -14.83 5.28 -22.95
N SER A 94 -14.67 4.80 -24.18
CA SER A 94 -15.10 5.49 -25.39
C SER A 94 -16.34 4.82 -25.96
N TYR A 95 -17.27 5.63 -26.44
CA TYR A 95 -18.56 5.18 -26.97
C TYR A 95 -18.75 5.75 -28.38
N GLU A 96 -19.51 5.05 -29.21
CA GLU A 96 -19.76 5.49 -30.59
C GLU A 96 -20.69 6.71 -30.58
N ASN A 97 -20.22 7.85 -31.10
CA ASN A 97 -20.95 9.12 -31.18
C ASN A 97 -21.36 9.74 -29.84
N GLU A 98 -20.76 9.32 -28.72
CA GLU A 98 -20.98 9.89 -27.38
C GLU A 98 -19.67 10.42 -26.79
N GLU A 99 -19.78 11.23 -25.73
CA GLU A 99 -18.60 11.72 -25.01
C GLU A 99 -17.91 10.58 -24.25
N ASN A 100 -16.57 10.61 -24.22
CA ASN A 100 -15.80 9.63 -23.48
C ASN A 100 -16.01 9.82 -21.97
N ILE A 101 -16.26 8.71 -21.28
CA ILE A 101 -16.40 8.69 -19.83
C ILE A 101 -15.04 8.46 -19.20
N VAL A 102 -14.61 9.39 -18.33
CA VAL A 102 -13.34 9.31 -17.62
C VAL A 102 -13.58 9.10 -16.13
N LYS A 103 -12.98 8.06 -15.57
CA LYS A 103 -13.02 7.75 -14.12
C LYS A 103 -11.59 7.67 -13.56
N LYS A 104 -11.42 8.01 -12.29
CA LYS A 104 -10.10 8.10 -11.63
C LYS A 104 -10.12 7.40 -10.28
N ILE A 105 -9.02 6.73 -9.96
CA ILE A 105 -8.78 6.09 -8.67
C ILE A 105 -7.33 6.34 -8.25
N ILE A 106 -7.10 6.53 -6.96
CA ILE A 106 -5.77 6.80 -6.40
C ILE A 106 -5.30 5.56 -5.65
N ILE A 107 -4.09 5.09 -5.96
CA ILE A 107 -3.43 4.04 -5.19
C ILE A 107 -2.29 4.65 -4.40
N ILE A 108 -2.22 4.34 -3.10
CA ILE A 108 -1.13 4.75 -2.21
C ILE A 108 -0.40 3.48 -1.77
N VAL A 109 0.84 3.35 -2.23
CA VAL A 109 1.69 2.19 -1.93
C VAL A 109 2.66 2.55 -0.82
N SER A 110 2.49 1.93 0.35
CA SER A 110 3.43 1.98 1.46
C SER A 110 4.55 0.97 1.27
N PHE A 111 5.73 1.30 1.79
CA PHE A 111 6.82 0.35 1.97
C PHE A 111 7.22 0.44 3.43
N GLU A 112 6.99 -0.65 4.18
CA GLU A 112 7.45 -0.78 5.55
C GLU A 112 8.79 -1.53 5.51
N GLU A 113 9.87 -0.84 5.85
CA GLU A 113 11.14 -1.53 6.13
C GLU A 113 10.99 -2.19 7.49
N THR A 114 10.76 -3.50 7.50
CA THR A 114 10.93 -4.28 8.72
C THR A 114 12.43 -4.38 8.97
N PHE A 115 12.98 -3.39 9.66
CA PHE A 115 14.23 -3.60 10.37
C PHE A 115 13.93 -4.67 11.41
N GLU A 116 14.38 -5.90 11.17
CA GLU A 116 14.68 -6.76 12.30
C GLU A 116 15.72 -5.98 13.11
N GLU A 117 15.28 -5.34 14.19
CA GLU A 117 16.20 -4.93 15.24
C GLU A 117 16.81 -6.23 15.78
N GLU A 118 17.82 -6.74 15.09
CA GLU A 118 18.77 -7.66 15.69
C GLU A 118 19.45 -6.84 16.77
N ILE A 119 18.85 -6.82 17.97
CA ILE A 119 19.56 -6.43 19.17
C ILE A 119 20.66 -7.47 19.28
N VAL A 120 21.80 -7.21 18.67
CA VAL A 120 22.98 -8.05 18.79
C VAL A 120 23.29 -8.03 20.28
N HIS A 121 22.84 -9.06 20.99
CA HIS A 121 23.25 -9.36 22.35
C HIS A 121 24.70 -9.84 22.24
N SER A 122 25.58 -8.92 21.84
CA SER A 122 27.00 -9.16 21.76
C SER A 122 27.47 -9.08 23.20
N GLU A 123 27.50 -10.23 23.86
CA GLU A 123 28.16 -10.36 25.16
C GLU A 123 29.55 -9.71 25.11
N ALA A 124 30.24 -9.78 23.97
CA ALA A 124 31.51 -9.10 23.72
C ALA A 124 31.42 -7.56 23.82
N LEU A 125 30.35 -6.91 23.30
CA LEU A 125 30.16 -5.46 23.48
C LEU A 125 29.96 -5.12 24.96
N PHE A 126 29.11 -5.87 25.66
CA PHE A 126 28.89 -5.68 27.11
C PHE A 126 30.20 -5.85 27.90
N PHE A 127 30.96 -6.92 27.64
CA PHE A 127 32.26 -7.16 28.26
C PHE A 127 33.29 -6.08 27.91
N SER A 128 33.33 -5.59 26.67
CA SER A 128 34.27 -4.55 26.26
C SER A 128 34.01 -3.21 26.98
N ILE A 129 32.74 -2.83 27.15
CA ILE A 129 32.34 -1.62 27.88
C ILE A 129 32.70 -1.76 29.36
N ALA A 130 32.31 -2.88 29.99
CA ALA A 130 32.58 -3.13 31.40
C ALA A 130 34.09 -3.21 31.69
N ALA A 131 34.87 -3.88 30.84
CA ALA A 131 36.32 -3.95 30.99
C ALA A 131 36.97 -2.57 30.85
N THR A 132 36.49 -1.75 29.91
CA THR A 132 36.99 -0.39 29.71
C THR A 132 36.75 0.47 30.96
N GLU A 133 35.56 0.39 31.56
CA GLU A 133 35.25 1.09 32.81
C GLU A 133 36.20 0.70 33.96
N VAL A 134 36.43 -0.61 34.13
CA VAL A 134 37.34 -1.11 35.17
C VAL A 134 38.76 -0.60 34.95
N ILE A 135 39.28 -0.67 33.71
CA ILE A 135 40.64 -0.22 33.38
C ILE A 135 40.78 1.29 33.63
N MET A 136 39.81 2.10 33.21
CA MET A 136 39.82 3.54 33.45
C MET A 136 39.78 3.88 34.93
N SER A 137 38.93 3.19 35.70
CA SER A 137 38.80 3.40 37.16
C SER A 137 40.10 3.08 37.89
N LEU A 138 40.74 1.94 37.56
CA LEU A 138 42.02 1.56 38.15
C LEU A 138 43.14 2.54 37.76
N GLY A 139 43.20 2.95 36.50
CA GLY A 139 44.16 3.95 36.02
C GLY A 139 44.01 5.28 36.78
N LEU A 140 42.79 5.78 36.92
CA LEU A 140 42.51 7.02 37.66
C LEU A 140 42.89 6.89 39.15
N GLY A 141 42.56 5.76 39.78
CA GLY A 141 42.96 5.46 41.16
C GLY A 141 44.48 5.44 41.35
N TYR A 142 45.20 4.88 40.39
CA TYR A 142 46.67 4.86 40.41
C TYR A 142 47.26 6.27 40.29
N TRP A 143 46.83 7.05 39.29
CA TRP A 143 47.32 8.42 39.09
C TRP A 143 47.02 9.33 40.29
N THR A 144 45.81 9.25 40.84
CA THR A 144 45.44 10.04 42.03
C THR A 144 46.26 9.66 43.27
N SER A 145 46.63 8.39 43.42
CA SER A 145 47.52 7.92 44.48
C SER A 145 48.94 8.49 44.34
N LEU A 146 49.50 8.48 43.13
CA LEU A 146 50.82 9.08 42.86
C LEU A 146 50.83 10.58 43.19
N ILE A 147 49.86 11.33 42.69
CA ILE A 147 49.74 12.78 42.95
C ILE A 147 49.60 13.06 44.45
N ARG A 148 48.86 12.23 45.18
CA ARG A 148 48.72 12.37 46.63
C ARG A 148 50.06 12.18 47.34
N LYS A 149 50.85 11.18 46.95
CA LYS A 149 52.19 10.97 47.53
C LYS A 149 53.07 12.18 47.30
N GLU A 150 53.16 12.68 46.06
CA GLU A 150 53.99 13.85 45.73
C GLU A 150 53.62 15.11 46.53
N LYS A 151 52.33 15.33 46.82
CA LYS A 151 51.88 16.46 47.65
C LYS A 151 52.17 16.32 49.15
N VAL A 152 52.42 15.12 49.66
CA VAL A 152 52.74 14.89 51.09
C VAL A 152 54.23 15.13 51.37
N TYR A 153 55.08 15.12 50.33
CA TYR A 153 56.54 15.35 50.44
C TYR A 153 56.98 16.78 50.10
N LEU A 154 56.04 17.71 49.89
CA LEU A 154 56.25 19.16 49.69
C LEU A 154 55.68 19.94 50.88
#